data_AF-A0A7C5Z6X9-F1
#
_entry.id   AF-A0A7C5Z6X9-F1
#
_cell.length_a   1.000
_cell.length_b   1.000
_cell.length_c   1.000
_cell.angle_alpha   90.00
_cell.angle_beta   90.00
_cell.angle_gamma   90.00
#
_symmetry.space_group_name_H-M   'P 1'
#
loop_
_entity.id
_entity.type
_entity.pdbx_description
1 polymer ?
#
loop_
_entity_poly.entity_id
_entity_poly.type
_entity_poly.pdbx_seq_one_letter_code
_entity_poly.pdbx_strand_id
1 'polypeptide(L)'
;MPQRSGGSSKGLSLQAREILEAARSRGDVFLLRSAGTNKWVASGSHHFFDHRNPAVTAAYLQGFEELQAKGLLVHDSGNHYRLAVETSELGKWLKH
;
A
#
# COMPACT_ATOMS: atom_id res chain seq x y z
N MET A 1 20.28 6.34 -22.17
CA MET A 1 19.02 6.67 -21.46
C MET A 1 18.03 5.54 -21.70
N PRO A 2 17.75 4.64 -20.74
CA PRO A 2 16.73 3.62 -20.97
C PRO A 2 15.34 4.21 -20.69
N GLN A 3 14.52 4.27 -21.74
CA GLN A 3 13.08 4.43 -21.66
C GLN A 3 12.48 3.11 -21.13
N ARG A 4 11.56 3.19 -20.15
CA ARG A 4 10.75 2.04 -19.73
C ARG A 4 9.28 2.45 -19.62
N SER A 5 8.54 1.99 -20.64
CA SER A 5 7.15 1.56 -20.60
C SER A 5 6.10 2.60 -20.21
N GLY A 6 5.43 3.13 -21.23
CA GLY A 6 4.05 3.61 -21.07
C GLY A 6 3.10 2.46 -20.74
N GLY A 7 2.09 2.75 -19.92
CA GLY A 7 1.00 1.80 -19.64
C GLY A 7 0.13 2.20 -18.44
N SER A 8 -0.78 3.14 -18.65
CA SER A 8 -1.95 3.47 -17.80
C SER A 8 -1.72 4.35 -16.57
N SER A 9 -1.90 5.67 -16.76
CA SER A 9 -2.09 6.69 -15.72
C SER A 9 -3.39 6.52 -14.88
N LYS A 10 -3.93 5.31 -14.77
CA LYS A 10 -5.15 4.97 -13.99
C LYS A 10 -5.05 3.71 -13.12
N GLY A 11 -4.02 2.88 -13.28
CA GLY A 11 -3.87 1.63 -12.51
C GLY A 11 -3.05 1.82 -11.23
N LEU A 12 -3.34 1.01 -10.21
CA LEU A 12 -2.47 0.84 -9.04
C LEU A 12 -1.37 -0.19 -9.33
N SER A 13 -0.20 -0.01 -8.75
CA SER A 13 0.83 -1.07 -8.71
C SER A 13 0.26 -2.33 -8.04
N LEU A 14 0.82 -3.51 -8.36
CA LEU A 14 0.40 -4.79 -7.78
C LEU A 14 0.37 -4.73 -6.25
N GLN A 15 1.46 -4.25 -5.64
CA GLN A 15 1.61 -4.12 -4.20
C GLN A 15 0.59 -3.15 -3.60
N ALA A 16 0.33 -2.02 -4.27
CA ALA A 16 -0.69 -1.07 -3.85
C ALA A 16 -2.09 -1.70 -3.88
N ARG A 17 -2.39 -2.51 -4.92
CA ARG A 17 -3.65 -3.26 -5.03
C ARG A 17 -3.82 -4.28 -3.91
N GLU A 18 -2.78 -5.04 -3.58
CA GLU A 18 -2.79 -6.02 -2.48
C GLU A 18 -2.99 -5.35 -1.12
N ILE A 19 -2.30 -4.22 -0.86
CA ILE A 19 -2.50 -3.43 0.36
C ILE A 19 -3.94 -2.92 0.42
N LEU A 20 -4.46 -2.39 -0.69
CA LEU A 20 -5.82 -1.86 -0.77
C LEU A 20 -6.89 -2.94 -0.56
N GLU A 21 -6.67 -4.15 -1.09
CA GLU A 21 -7.55 -5.30 -0.92
C GLU A 21 -7.56 -5.78 0.54
N ALA A 22 -6.38 -5.89 1.16
CA ALA A 22 -6.27 -6.23 2.57
C ALA A 22 -6.97 -5.17 3.46
N ALA A 23 -6.76 -3.89 3.14
CA ALA A 23 -7.41 -2.77 3.81
C ALA A 23 -8.92 -2.79 3.62
N ARG A 24 -9.43 -3.15 2.44
CA ARG A 24 -10.87 -3.28 2.17
C ARG A 24 -11.54 -4.31 3.09
N SER A 25 -10.84 -5.39 3.43
CA SER A 25 -11.42 -6.45 4.25
C SER A 25 -11.53 -6.10 5.74
N ARG A 26 -10.68 -5.20 6.25
CA ARG A 26 -10.59 -4.92 7.70
C ARG A 26 -10.62 -3.44 8.09
N GLY A 27 -10.44 -2.52 7.15
CA GLY A 27 -10.50 -1.07 7.32
C GLY A 27 -9.16 -0.37 7.59
N ASP A 28 -8.16 -1.12 8.08
CA ASP A 28 -6.98 -0.51 8.70
C ASP A 28 -5.67 -0.91 8.01
N VAL A 29 -4.79 0.08 7.85
CA VAL A 29 -3.40 -0.07 7.36
C VAL A 29 -2.46 0.49 8.43
N PHE A 30 -1.36 -0.21 8.67
CA PHE A 30 -0.35 0.19 9.63
C PHE A 30 1.00 0.28 8.93
N LEU A 31 1.70 1.40 9.13
CA LEU A 31 3.09 1.55 8.74
C LEU A 31 3.96 1.29 9.97
N LEU A 32 4.46 0.07 10.09
CA LEU A 32 5.27 -0.35 11.22
C LEU A 32 6.74 -0.02 10.96
N ARG A 33 7.48 0.27 12.03
CA ARG A 33 8.92 0.54 12.02
C ARG A 33 9.60 -0.24 13.13
N SER A 34 10.69 -0.93 12.83
CA SER A 34 11.59 -1.53 13.82
C SER A 34 12.73 -0.57 14.20
N ALA A 35 13.31 -0.77 15.39
CA ALA A 35 14.38 0.05 15.93
C ALA A 35 15.62 0.14 15.01
N GLY A 36 15.86 -0.88 14.18
CA GLY A 36 16.89 -0.87 13.15
C GLY A 36 16.28 -0.63 11.77
N THR A 37 15.95 0.63 11.46
CA THR A 37 15.64 1.22 10.13
C THR A 37 14.58 0.57 9.22
N ASN A 38 14.12 -0.64 9.53
CA ASN A 38 13.19 -1.39 8.70
C ASN A 38 11.78 -0.87 8.93
N LYS A 39 11.15 -0.43 7.85
CA LYS A 39 9.72 -0.10 7.81
C LYS A 39 9.01 -1.17 7.00
N TRP A 40 7.77 -1.47 7.35
CA TRP A 40 6.93 -2.34 6.55
C TRP A 40 5.47 -1.98 6.71
N VAL A 41 4.69 -2.36 5.70
CA VAL A 41 3.25 -2.15 5.69
C VAL A 41 2.60 -3.38 6.29
N ALA A 42 1.59 -3.19 7.10
CA ALA A 42 0.69 -4.23 7.56
C ALA A 42 -0.76 -3.78 7.34
N SER A 43 -1.66 -4.72 7.11
CA SER A 43 -3.09 -4.45 7.10
C SER A 43 -3.81 -5.56 7.86
N GLY A 44 -4.41 -5.21 9.00
CA GLY A 44 -4.94 -6.18 9.94
C GLY A 44 -3.91 -7.23 10.36
N SER A 45 -4.16 -8.50 10.03
CA SER A 45 -3.24 -9.63 10.32
C SER A 45 -2.24 -9.90 9.18
N HIS A 46 -2.31 -9.19 8.05
CA HIS A 46 -1.40 -9.39 6.93
C HIS A 46 -0.20 -8.45 7.07
N HIS A 47 1.00 -9.02 7.17
CA HIS A 47 2.24 -8.28 7.26
C HIS A 47 2.98 -8.36 5.93
N PHE A 48 3.14 -7.24 5.23
CA PHE A 48 3.88 -7.15 3.98
C PHE A 48 5.36 -6.91 4.27
N PHE A 49 5.98 -7.87 4.93
CA PHE A 49 7.38 -7.84 5.34
C PHE A 49 8.05 -9.16 5.00
N ASP A 50 9.11 -9.08 4.21
CA ASP A 50 9.98 -10.21 3.92
C ASP A 50 11.41 -9.89 4.40
N HIS A 51 11.86 -10.64 5.40
CA HIS A 51 13.19 -10.49 5.99
C HIS A 51 14.30 -11.07 5.10
N ARG A 52 13.97 -11.99 4.18
CA ARG A 52 14.89 -12.64 3.26
C ARG A 52 15.06 -11.81 2.00
N ASN A 53 14.04 -11.03 1.64
CA ASN A 53 14.04 -10.18 0.47
C ASN A 53 13.61 -8.74 0.78
N PRO A 54 14.55 -7.84 1.11
CA PRO A 54 14.22 -6.44 1.40
C PRO A 54 13.63 -5.69 0.19
N ALA A 55 13.84 -6.17 -1.03
CA ALA A 55 13.24 -5.57 -2.22
C ALA A 55 11.71 -5.75 -2.26
N VAL A 56 11.21 -6.87 -1.74
CA VAL A 56 9.76 -7.10 -1.61
C VAL A 56 9.17 -6.10 -0.62
N THR A 57 9.79 -5.94 0.55
CA THR A 57 9.37 -4.95 1.54
C THR A 57 9.40 -3.53 0.97
N ALA A 58 10.45 -3.17 0.21
CA ALA A 58 10.55 -1.87 -0.45
C ALA A 58 9.44 -1.66 -1.49
N ALA A 59 9.07 -2.68 -2.26
CA ALA A 59 7.97 -2.59 -3.23
C ALA A 59 6.62 -2.35 -2.54
N TYR A 60 6.37 -2.96 -1.38
CA TYR A 60 5.16 -2.69 -0.59
C TYR A 60 5.16 -1.29 0.03
N LEU A 61 6.31 -0.80 0.50
CA LEU A 61 6.44 0.59 0.94
C LEU A 61 6.13 1.57 -0.20
N GLN A 62 6.66 1.32 -1.39
CA GLN A 62 6.36 2.13 -2.58
C GLN A 62 4.86 2.08 -2.94
N GLY A 63 4.25 0.90 -2.86
CA GLY A 63 2.81 0.74 -3.08
C GLY A 63 1.97 1.52 -2.06
N PHE A 64 2.40 1.55 -0.80
CA PHE A 64 1.77 2.34 0.25
C PHE A 64 1.89 3.86 -0.01
N GLU A 65 3.09 4.33 -0.38
CA GLU A 65 3.30 5.73 -0.75
C GLU A 65 2.44 6.13 -1.96
N GLU A 66 2.26 5.23 -2.93
CA GLU A 66 1.36 5.43 -4.06
C GLU A 66 -0.10 5.61 -3.64
N LEU A 67 -0.60 4.76 -2.73
CA LEU A 67 -1.96 4.87 -2.18
C LEU A 67 -2.14 6.19 -1.42
N GLN A 68 -1.14 6.62 -0.66
CA GLN A 68 -1.17 7.90 0.04
C GLN A 68 -1.16 9.08 -0.94
N ALA A 69 -0.28 9.05 -1.96
CA ALA A 69 -0.17 10.09 -2.97
C ALA A 69 -1.46 10.23 -3.81
N LYS A 70 -2.18 9.13 -4.04
CA LYS A 70 -3.50 9.13 -4.70
C LYS A 70 -4.65 9.50 -3.76
N GLY A 71 -4.39 9.76 -2.48
CA GLY A 71 -5.40 10.11 -1.49
C GLY A 71 -6.33 8.96 -1.12
N LEU A 72 -5.90 7.71 -1.30
CA LEU A 72 -6.67 6.51 -0.92
C LEU A 72 -6.42 6.10 0.53
N LEU A 73 -5.25 6.45 1.06
CA LEU A 73 -4.90 6.29 2.47
C LEU A 73 -4.68 7.66 3.10
N VAL A 74 -5.29 7.87 4.26
CA VAL A 74 -5.04 9.03 5.11
C VAL A 74 -4.34 8.57 6.37
N HIS A 75 -3.35 9.34 6.79
CA HIS A 75 -2.77 9.17 8.12
C HIS A 75 -3.85 9.48 9.16
N ASP A 76 -4.03 8.56 10.11
CA ASP A 76 -5.05 8.66 11.16
C ASP A 76 -4.39 9.00 12.51
N SER A 77 -3.52 8.12 13.01
CA SER A 77 -2.79 8.35 14.27
C SER A 77 -1.57 7.44 14.42
N GLY A 78 -0.44 7.99 14.86
CA GLY A 78 0.78 7.20 15.08
C GLY A 78 1.22 6.44 13.83
N ASN A 79 1.22 5.11 13.89
CA ASN A 79 1.52 4.23 12.75
C ASN A 79 0.28 3.81 11.96
N HIS A 80 -0.92 4.28 12.34
CA HIS A 80 -2.20 3.91 11.76
C HIS A 80 -2.60 4.81 10.59
N TYR A 81 -3.09 4.18 9.53
CA TYR A 81 -3.60 4.77 8.31
C TYR A 81 -4.95 4.14 7.99
N ARG A 82 -5.93 4.98 7.69
CA ARG A 82 -7.27 4.54 7.33
C ARG A 82 -7.53 4.77 5.84
N LEU A 83 -8.47 4.02 5.30
CA LEU A 83 -8.97 4.29 3.96
C LEU A 83 -9.70 5.64 3.92
N ALA A 84 -9.27 6.49 2.99
CA ALA A 84 -9.87 7.80 2.74
C ALA A 84 -11.16 7.70 1.94
N VAL A 85 -11.28 6.61 1.17
CA VAL A 85 -12.32 6.40 0.19
C VAL A 85 -13.26 5.30 0.66
N GLU A 86 -14.53 5.42 0.29
CA GLU A 86 -15.53 4.42 0.60
C GLU A 86 -15.29 3.12 -0.17
N THR A 87 -15.80 2.00 0.36
CA THR A 87 -15.67 0.66 -0.27
C THR A 87 -16.20 0.60 -1.70
N SER A 88 -17.17 1.44 -2.05
CA SER A 88 -17.72 1.54 -3.41
C SER A 88 -16.72 2.14 -4.41
N GLU A 89 -15.87 3.08 -3.96
CA GLU A 89 -14.80 3.69 -4.74
C GLU A 89 -13.60 2.74 -4.89
N LEU A 90 -13.30 1.94 -3.86
CA LEU A 90 -12.25 0.91 -3.90
C LEU A 90 -12.45 -0.09 -5.05
N GLY A 91 -13.71 -0.44 -5.32
CA GLY A 91 -14.05 -1.32 -6.43
C GLY A 91 -13.61 -0.79 -7.80
N LYS A 92 -13.48 0.53 -7.97
CA LYS A 92 -13.00 1.15 -9.22
C LYS A 92 -11.49 0.95 -9.41
N TRP A 93 -10.74 0.93 -8.31
CA TRP A 93 -9.29 0.72 -8.31
C TRP A 93 -8.90 -0.76 -8.38
N LEU A 94 -9.77 -1.66 -7.90
CA LEU A 94 -9.55 -3.10 -7.90
C LEU A 94 -10.05 -3.81 -9.18
N LYS A 95 -10.85 -3.14 -10.03
CA LYS A 95 -11.48 -3.72 -11.23
C LYS A 95 -10.59 -3.74 -12.50
N HIS A 96 -9.35 -3.29 -12.42
CA HIS A 96 -8.41 -3.24 -13.55
C HIS A 96 -7.24 -4.19 -13.35
#